data_AF-A0A7Y4W6X5-F1
#
_entry.id   AF-A0A7Y4W6X5-F1
#
_cell.length_a   1.000
_cell.length_b   1.000
_cell.length_c   1.000
_cell.angle_alpha   90.00
_cell.angle_beta   90.00
_cell.angle_gamma   90.00
#
_symmetry.space_group_name_H-M   'P 1'
#
loop_
_entity.id
_entity.type
_entity.pdbx_description
1 polymer ?
#
loop_
_entity_poly.entity_id
_entity_poly.type
_entity_poly.pdbx_seq_one_letter_code
_entity_poly.pdbx_strand_id
1 'polypeptide(L)'
;MNILWIQPNGILALTSIFDDSEPAAHASLLQERGDIPADWILAATNVEWEETGWRHESHRWNGTQIFVDLDAAKVETKSRLREQRAPLLIAQDIKFMEALEKGNDIAAISAEKQRLRDITKLTDAAEITLGDLKLLSY
;
A
#
# COMPACT_ATOMS: atom_id res chain seq x y z
N MET A 1 15.41 -17.93 -2.79
CA MET A 1 14.31 -18.11 -3.77
C MET A 1 12.98 -17.85 -3.09
N ASN A 2 11.97 -17.26 -3.73
CA ASN A 2 10.68 -17.05 -3.08
C ASN A 2 9.59 -17.96 -3.63
N ILE A 3 8.74 -18.45 -2.74
CA ILE A 3 7.51 -19.18 -3.05
C ILE A 3 6.32 -18.25 -2.84
N LEU A 4 5.41 -18.21 -3.81
CA LEU A 4 4.12 -17.56 -3.68
C LEU A 4 3.04 -18.59 -3.38
N TRP A 5 2.23 -18.29 -2.37
CA TRP A 5 1.08 -19.07 -1.94
C TRP A 5 -0.21 -18.29 -2.17
N ILE A 6 -1.29 -19.00 -2.52
CA ILE A 6 -2.64 -18.46 -2.60
C ILE A 6 -3.52 -19.14 -1.55
N GLN A 7 -4.15 -18.34 -0.69
CA GLN A 7 -5.20 -18.78 0.22
C GLN A 7 -6.53 -19.01 -0.52
N PRO A 8 -7.46 -19.84 0.02
CA PRO A 8 -8.80 -20.01 -0.55
C PRO A 8 -9.62 -18.71 -0.69
N ASN A 9 -9.33 -17.69 0.13
CA ASN A 9 -9.98 -16.38 0.09
C ASN A 9 -9.33 -15.39 -0.91
N GLY A 10 -8.29 -15.82 -1.65
CA GLY A 10 -7.58 -15.00 -2.63
C GLY A 10 -6.42 -14.16 -2.08
N ILE A 11 -6.10 -14.26 -0.79
CA ILE A 11 -4.93 -13.59 -0.21
C ILE A 11 -3.65 -14.29 -0.68
N LEU A 12 -2.64 -13.48 -1.02
CA LEU A 12 -1.31 -13.94 -1.39
C LEU A 12 -0.38 -13.92 -0.17
N ALA A 13 0.49 -14.92 -0.07
CA ALA A 13 1.58 -14.94 0.91
C ALA A 13 2.89 -15.33 0.23
N LEU A 14 4.00 -14.75 0.69
CA LEU A 14 5.34 -15.03 0.17
C LEU A 14 6.16 -15.73 1.26
N THR A 15 6.89 -16.78 0.89
CA THR A 15 7.87 -17.43 1.75
C THR A 15 9.24 -17.38 1.07
N SER A 16 10.25 -16.90 1.78
CA SER A 16 11.62 -16.85 1.29
C SER A 16 12.41 -18.08 1.75
N ILE A 17 13.03 -18.75 0.79
CA ILE A 17 13.96 -19.86 0.98
C ILE A 17 15.39 -19.31 0.88
N PHE A 18 16.20 -19.62 1.88
CA PHE A 18 17.59 -19.16 1.99
C PHE A 18 18.63 -20.26 1.70
N ASP A 19 18.17 -21.45 1.31
CA ASP A 19 19.02 -22.58 0.93
C ASP A 19 18.92 -22.88 -0.59
N ASP A 20 19.75 -23.81 -1.07
CA ASP A 20 19.79 -24.25 -2.47
C ASP A 20 18.73 -25.34 -2.77
N SER A 21 17.71 -25.52 -1.92
CA SER A 21 16.69 -26.55 -2.16
C SER A 21 15.79 -26.19 -3.35
N GLU A 22 15.30 -27.23 -4.04
CA GLU A 22 14.29 -27.04 -5.07
C GLU A 22 13.01 -26.46 -4.44
N PRO A 23 12.51 -25.30 -4.89
CA PRO A 23 11.41 -24.61 -4.21
C PRO A 23 10.12 -25.42 -4.12
N ALA A 24 9.82 -26.26 -5.12
CA ALA A 24 8.64 -27.11 -5.08
C ALA A 24 8.74 -28.19 -4.00
N ALA A 25 9.92 -28.80 -3.84
CA ALA A 25 10.17 -29.76 -2.76
C ALA A 25 10.13 -29.09 -1.38
N HIS A 26 10.70 -27.89 -1.27
CA HIS A 26 10.64 -27.10 -0.04
C HIS A 26 9.21 -26.70 0.33
N ALA A 27 8.38 -26.34 -0.66
CA ALA A 27 6.97 -26.04 -0.47
C ALA A 27 6.22 -27.24 0.15
N SER A 28 6.43 -28.45 -0.37
CA SER A 28 5.83 -29.67 0.21
C SER A 28 6.27 -29.89 1.66
N LEU A 29 7.57 -29.69 1.97
CA LEU A 29 8.07 -29.81 3.35
C LEU A 29 7.41 -28.82 4.32
N LEU A 30 7.16 -27.57 3.88
CA LEU A 30 6.48 -26.56 4.69
C LEU A 30 5.02 -26.95 5.01
N GLN A 31 4.33 -27.60 4.07
CA GLN A 31 2.98 -28.10 4.30
C GLN A 31 2.96 -29.34 5.19
N GLU A 32 3.89 -30.28 4.99
CA GLU A 32 4.04 -31.48 5.82
C GLU A 32 4.38 -31.15 7.28
N ARG A 33 5.22 -30.14 7.49
CA ARG A 33 5.57 -29.64 8.84
C ARG A 33 4.44 -28.82 9.47
N GLY A 34 3.47 -28.37 8.67
CA GLY A 34 2.33 -27.56 9.12
C GLY A 34 2.63 -26.07 9.29
N ASP A 35 3.74 -25.55 8.75
CA ASP A 35 4.02 -24.10 8.77
C ASP A 35 3.12 -23.34 7.80
N ILE A 36 2.76 -23.99 6.70
CA ILE A 36 1.80 -23.51 5.71
C ILE A 36 0.61 -24.46 5.73
N PRO A 37 -0.62 -23.95 5.91
CA PRO A 37 -1.81 -24.79 5.86
C PRO A 37 -1.93 -25.57 4.53
N ALA A 38 -2.40 -26.82 4.62
CA ALA A 38 -2.51 -27.71 3.46
C ALA A 38 -3.55 -27.24 2.42
N ASP A 39 -4.46 -26.36 2.80
CA ASP A 39 -5.46 -25.75 1.91
C ASP A 39 -4.91 -24.56 1.11
N TRP A 40 -3.67 -24.14 1.36
CA TRP A 40 -3.00 -23.11 0.57
C TRP A 40 -2.38 -23.73 -0.68
N ILE A 41 -2.52 -23.03 -1.80
CA ILE A 41 -2.06 -23.50 -3.11
C ILE A 41 -0.68 -22.91 -3.38
N LEU A 42 0.29 -23.77 -3.71
CA LEU A 42 1.57 -23.35 -4.28
C LEU A 42 1.32 -22.72 -5.66
N ALA A 43 1.40 -21.40 -5.74
CA ALA A 43 1.01 -20.65 -6.92
C ALA A 43 2.18 -20.42 -7.89
N ALA A 44 3.36 -20.12 -7.34
CA ALA A 44 4.58 -19.92 -8.13
C ALA A 44 5.83 -20.12 -7.26
N THR A 45 6.94 -20.40 -7.92
CA THR A 45 8.27 -20.50 -7.31
C THR A 45 9.22 -19.53 -8.00
N ASN A 46 10.33 -19.20 -7.33
CA ASN A 46 11.32 -18.23 -7.81
C ASN A 46 10.73 -16.85 -8.11
N VAL A 47 9.74 -16.43 -7.32
CA VAL A 47 9.10 -15.13 -7.50
C VAL A 47 10.06 -14.02 -7.09
N GLU A 48 10.46 -13.18 -8.03
CA GLU A 48 11.21 -11.97 -7.72
C GLU A 48 10.27 -10.93 -7.10
N TRP A 49 10.67 -10.36 -5.97
CA TRP A 49 9.92 -9.32 -5.27
C TRP A 49 10.91 -8.24 -4.84
N GLU A 50 10.60 -6.96 -5.09
CA GLU A 50 11.41 -5.85 -4.56
C GLU A 50 11.16 -5.73 -3.05
N GLU A 51 12.16 -6.08 -2.25
CA GLU A 51 12.17 -5.92 -0.79
C GLU A 51 12.06 -4.44 -0.39
N THR A 52 10.88 -3.86 -0.54
CA THR A 52 10.53 -2.61 0.15
C THR A 52 9.32 -2.92 1.00
N GLY A 53 9.60 -3.08 2.29
CA GLY A 53 8.67 -3.61 3.27
C GLY A 53 7.50 -2.68 3.53
N TRP A 54 6.37 -2.97 2.88
CA TRP A 54 5.02 -2.66 3.36
C TRP A 54 4.05 -3.74 2.86
N ARG A 55 3.00 -4.02 3.64
CA ARG A 55 1.84 -4.76 3.15
C ARG A 55 1.17 -3.91 2.08
N HIS A 56 1.34 -4.29 0.83
CA HIS A 56 0.70 -3.60 -0.27
C HIS A 56 -0.57 -4.33 -0.66
N GLU A 57 -1.71 -3.83 -0.21
CA GLU A 57 -3.03 -4.30 -0.63
C GLU A 57 -3.29 -4.07 -2.12
N SER A 58 -2.37 -3.39 -2.80
CA SER A 58 -2.36 -3.14 -4.24
C SER A 58 -1.76 -4.26 -5.09
N HIS A 59 -1.05 -5.23 -4.52
CA HIS A 59 -0.46 -6.31 -5.32
C HIS A 59 -1.52 -7.38 -5.65
N ARG A 60 -1.47 -7.90 -6.88
CA ARG A 60 -2.35 -8.94 -7.40
C ARG A 60 -1.53 -9.96 -8.18
N TRP A 61 -2.06 -11.18 -8.28
CA TRP A 61 -1.50 -12.25 -9.10
C TRP A 61 -2.44 -12.51 -10.27
N ASN A 62 -1.91 -12.61 -11.50
CA ASN A 62 -2.70 -12.93 -12.70
C ASN A 62 -2.54 -14.37 -13.19
N GLY A 63 -1.85 -15.24 -12.45
CA GLY A 63 -1.52 -16.60 -12.89
C GLY A 63 -0.09 -16.79 -13.37
N THR A 64 0.65 -15.72 -13.69
CA THR A 64 2.03 -15.81 -14.20
C THR A 64 2.98 -14.78 -13.58
N GLN A 65 2.49 -13.60 -13.18
CA GLN A 65 3.29 -12.59 -12.50
C GLN A 65 2.47 -11.83 -11.44
N ILE A 66 3.18 -11.31 -10.44
CA ILE A 66 2.63 -10.33 -9.51
C ILE A 66 2.66 -8.99 -10.23
N PHE A 67 1.55 -8.27 -10.20
CA PHE A 67 1.45 -6.91 -10.73
C PHE A 67 0.77 -6.02 -9.70
N VAL A 68 0.96 -4.71 -9.85
CA VAL A 68 0.29 -3.71 -9.01
C VAL A 68 -1.01 -3.29 -9.69
N ASP A 69 -2.12 -3.53 -9.02
CA ASP A 69 -3.42 -3.04 -9.41
C ASP A 69 -3.50 -1.54 -9.11
N LEU A 70 -3.72 -0.75 -10.16
CA LEU A 70 -3.72 0.71 -10.06
C LEU A 70 -4.85 1.23 -9.16
N ASP A 71 -6.02 0.60 -9.19
CA ASP A 71 -7.17 1.07 -8.40
C ASP A 71 -6.96 0.78 -6.92
N ALA A 72 -6.43 -0.39 -6.60
CA ALA A 72 -6.01 -0.71 -5.24
C ALA A 72 -4.85 0.18 -4.77
N ALA A 73 -3.88 0.51 -5.64
CA ALA A 73 -2.79 1.44 -5.34
C ALA A 73 -3.31 2.87 -5.07
N LYS A 74 -4.34 3.33 -5.79
CA LYS A 74 -5.02 4.60 -5.51
C LYS A 74 -5.68 4.59 -4.13
N VAL A 75 -6.36 3.50 -3.76
CA VAL A 75 -6.99 3.36 -2.43
C VAL A 75 -5.95 3.40 -1.31
N GLU A 76 -4.87 2.63 -1.45
CA GLU A 76 -3.76 2.59 -0.50
C GLU A 76 -3.11 3.99 -0.35
N THR A 77 -2.85 4.65 -1.47
CA THR A 77 -2.29 6.02 -1.49
C THR A 77 -3.23 7.02 -0.80
N LYS A 78 -4.54 6.94 -1.03
CA LYS A 78 -5.51 7.78 -0.34
C LYS A 78 -5.50 7.54 1.17
N SER A 79 -5.36 6.30 1.63
CA SER A 79 -5.25 5.99 3.07
C SER A 79 -4.01 6.64 3.68
N ARG A 80 -2.85 6.42 3.06
CA ARG A 80 -1.58 7.03 3.47
C ARG A 80 -1.65 8.56 3.53
N LEU A 81 -2.21 9.21 2.50
CA LEU A 81 -2.38 10.66 2.48
C LEU A 81 -3.36 11.13 3.57
N ARG A 82 -4.41 10.37 3.87
CA ARG A 82 -5.34 10.70 4.97
C ARG A 82 -4.66 10.63 6.34
N GLU A 83 -3.81 9.65 6.55
CA GLU A 83 -3.03 9.52 7.79
C GLU A 83 -2.04 10.68 7.94
N GLN A 84 -1.28 10.99 6.88
CA GLN A 84 -0.30 12.08 6.90
C GLN A 84 -0.95 13.46 7.12
N ARG A 85 -2.14 13.70 6.56
CA ARG A 85 -2.81 15.01 6.64
C ARG A 85 -3.57 15.26 7.93
N ALA A 86 -3.95 14.20 8.64
CA ALA A 86 -4.72 14.33 9.87
C ALA A 86 -4.04 15.28 10.89
N PRO A 87 -2.75 15.10 11.25
CA PRO A 87 -2.08 16.03 12.17
C PRO A 87 -1.93 17.44 11.59
N LEU A 88 -1.74 17.59 10.28
CA LEU A 88 -1.61 18.89 9.63
C LEU A 88 -2.93 19.68 9.64
N LEU A 89 -4.05 19.01 9.37
CA LEU A 89 -5.37 19.63 9.46
C LEU A 89 -5.69 20.09 10.88
N ILE A 90 -5.36 19.28 11.89
CA ILE A 90 -5.53 19.66 13.30
C ILE A 90 -4.70 20.91 13.62
N ALA A 91 -3.43 20.96 13.19
CA ALA A 91 -2.59 22.13 13.41
C ALA A 91 -3.15 23.40 12.71
N GLN A 92 -3.73 23.25 11.51
CA GLN A 92 -4.38 24.37 10.83
C GLN A 92 -5.70 24.79 11.49
N ASP A 93 -6.44 23.85 12.07
CA ASP A 93 -7.66 24.16 12.84
C ASP A 93 -7.32 25.00 14.09
N ILE A 94 -6.23 24.68 14.79
CA ILE A 94 -5.74 25.49 15.92
C ILE A 94 -5.39 26.90 15.46
N LYS A 95 -4.59 27.04 14.39
CA LYS A 95 -4.21 28.35 13.83
C LYS A 95 -5.44 29.17 13.40
N PHE A 96 -6.44 28.49 12.83
CA PHE A 96 -7.68 29.14 12.41
C PHE A 96 -8.43 29.73 13.60
N MET A 97 -8.57 28.96 14.69
CA MET A 97 -9.23 29.44 15.92
C MET A 97 -8.47 30.60 16.56
N GLU A 98 -7.14 30.50 16.66
CA GLU A 98 -6.31 31.60 17.19
C GLU A 98 -6.41 32.88 16.35
N ALA A 99 -6.43 32.75 15.02
CA ALA A 99 -6.55 33.90 14.12
C ALA A 99 -7.93 34.55 14.24
N LEU A 100 -8.99 33.75 14.36
CA LEU A 100 -10.35 34.22 14.54
C LEU A 100 -10.53 34.98 15.87
N GLU A 101 -9.96 34.45 16.97
CA GLU A 101 -9.95 35.13 18.28
C GLU A 101 -9.20 36.47 18.25
N LYS A 102 -8.12 36.55 17.47
CA LYS A 102 -7.31 37.77 17.31
C LYS A 102 -7.87 38.75 16.28
N GLY A 103 -8.92 38.38 15.54
CA GLY A 103 -9.46 39.18 14.43
C GLY A 103 -8.51 39.28 13.22
N ASN A 104 -7.61 38.31 13.05
CA ASN A 104 -6.67 38.25 11.94
C ASN A 104 -7.31 37.68 10.66
N ASP A 105 -6.67 37.92 9.52
CA ASP A 105 -7.06 37.28 8.25
C ASP A 105 -6.86 35.75 8.29
N ILE A 106 -7.86 35.02 7.80
CA ILE A 106 -7.94 33.55 7.78
C ILE A 106 -7.89 32.96 6.37
N ALA A 107 -7.77 33.80 5.34
CA ALA A 107 -7.81 33.37 3.94
C ALA A 107 -6.70 32.35 3.63
N ALA A 108 -5.46 32.61 4.04
CA ALA A 108 -4.33 31.72 3.82
C ALA A 108 -4.48 30.36 4.55
N ILE A 109 -5.02 30.37 5.78
CA ILE A 109 -5.25 29.16 6.57
C ILE A 109 -6.33 28.30 5.91
N SER A 110 -7.39 28.92 5.43
CA SER A 110 -8.49 28.25 4.73
C SER A 110 -8.02 27.64 3.40
N ALA A 111 -7.19 28.38 2.65
CA ALA A 111 -6.57 27.89 1.42
C ALA A 111 -5.67 26.68 1.67
N GLU A 112 -4.86 26.71 2.72
CA GLU A 112 -3.99 25.58 3.06
C GLU A 112 -4.78 24.35 3.51
N LYS A 113 -5.82 24.53 4.32
CA LYS A 113 -6.75 23.44 4.67
C LYS A 113 -7.39 22.82 3.42
N GLN A 114 -7.72 23.63 2.42
CA GLN A 114 -8.27 23.16 1.15
C GLN A 114 -7.22 22.40 0.35
N ARG A 115 -5.99 22.92 0.21
CA ARG A 115 -4.85 22.23 -0.42
C ARG A 115 -4.61 20.86 0.21
N LEU A 116 -4.63 20.78 1.54
CA LEU A 116 -4.43 19.54 2.28
C LEU A 116 -5.51 18.48 1.97
N ARG A 117 -6.74 18.90 1.71
CA ARG A 117 -7.85 18.00 1.34
C ARG A 117 -7.79 17.61 -0.14
N ASP A 118 -7.40 18.55 -1.00
CA ASP A 118 -7.41 18.37 -2.45
C ASP A 118 -6.31 17.44 -2.96
N ILE A 119 -5.21 17.27 -2.23
CA ILE A 119 -4.16 16.32 -2.65
C ILE A 119 -4.67 14.87 -2.80
N THR A 120 -5.68 14.44 -2.03
CA THR A 120 -6.30 13.11 -2.22
C THR A 120 -7.18 13.02 -3.46
N LYS A 121 -7.51 14.14 -4.10
CA LYS A 121 -8.20 14.13 -5.39
C LYS A 121 -7.22 13.92 -6.55
N LEU A 122 -5.94 14.27 -6.35
CA LEU A 122 -4.91 14.05 -7.38
C LEU A 122 -4.77 12.56 -7.73
N THR A 123 -5.02 11.66 -6.77
CA THR A 123 -5.04 10.22 -7.02
C THR A 123 -6.12 9.76 -8.01
N ASP A 124 -7.13 10.59 -8.26
CA ASP A 124 -8.25 10.29 -9.17
C ASP A 124 -8.06 10.91 -10.57
N ALA A 125 -6.90 11.52 -10.84
CA ALA A 125 -6.59 12.05 -12.16
C ALA A 125 -6.61 10.93 -13.22
N ALA A 126 -7.19 11.23 -14.39
CA ALA A 126 -7.44 10.25 -15.45
C ALA A 126 -6.15 9.59 -15.98
N GLU A 127 -5.03 10.30 -15.95
CA GLU A 127 -3.73 9.84 -16.50
C GLU A 127 -2.71 9.47 -15.41
N ILE A 128 -3.15 9.24 -14.16
CA ILE A 128 -2.22 8.96 -13.08
C ILE A 128 -1.55 7.59 -13.22
N THR A 129 -0.24 7.55 -13.00
CA THR A 129 0.56 6.32 -13.00
C THR A 129 0.96 5.89 -11.59
N LEU A 130 1.47 4.66 -11.47
CA LEU A 130 2.06 4.17 -10.22
C LEU A 130 3.25 5.02 -9.76
N GLY A 131 4.04 5.56 -10.70
CA GLY A 131 5.14 6.47 -10.38
C GLY A 131 4.64 7.76 -9.75
N ASP A 132 3.57 8.34 -10.31
CA ASP A 132 2.96 9.57 -9.79
C ASP A 132 2.39 9.38 -8.39
N LEU A 133 1.74 8.23 -8.12
CA LEU A 133 1.22 7.90 -6.78
C LEU A 133 2.31 7.88 -5.71
N LYS A 134 3.53 7.41 -6.05
CA LYS A 134 4.68 7.40 -5.14
C LYS A 134 5.20 8.81 -4.83
N LEU A 135 5.03 9.76 -5.75
CA LEU A 135 5.45 11.15 -5.58
C LEU A 135 4.47 12.00 -4.77
N LEU A 136 3.24 11.52 -4.54
CA LEU A 136 2.25 12.24 -3.73
C LEU A 136 2.62 12.18 -2.24
N SER A 137 3.04 13.31 -1.69
CA SER A 137 3.28 13.54 -0.26
C SER A 137 2.95 14.98 0.13
N TYR A 138 2.94 15.27 1.43
CA TYR A 138 2.83 16.62 1.98
C TYR A 138 4.17 17.33 2.08
#